data_AF-A0A6G0V4I8-F1
#
_entry.id   AF-A0A6G0V4I8-F1
#
_cell.length_a   1.000
_cell.length_b   1.000
_cell.length_c   1.000
_cell.angle_alpha   90.00
_cell.angle_beta   90.00
_cell.angle_gamma   90.00
#
_symmetry.space_group_name_H-M   'P 1'
#
loop_
_entity.id
_entity.type
_entity.pdbx_description
1 polymer ?
#
loop_
_entity_poly.entity_id
_entity_poly.type
_entity_poly.pdbx_seq_one_letter_code
_entity_poly.pdbx_strand_id
1 'polypeptide(L)'
;MTNLLFVIFAVISSILAQETLPNFLSGLDRETTFEFYNIESSNLTKAEIIARKQAWAAKLPPQNKELYDQYVAFANKVKQDLITTHNNQRGAWSNNAESIEQRIQQVLNDYSLTREQEATALDAILSEAPIEVQHELSVPKTNQHPPNTNNQQFSVNSNPGTLTQPVKSRKQLDVVLPTPERAASISDLFRKIDSEMKNLIALLVLSLAVVSISAHRKGGKVTPGSHERPGFLKGLDQTKFTEYQQILHNNALTKKQFRAAVEQFVANLPADNKKLYAEWKTKHENKHKEFDAAFNTKIAGLSKDAQELAKKIKGIHENLDLTRSEERTQIQALRQAAPDSVRKELRGVFPGHGHHGHHRNGQRKVSKAPN
;
A
#
# COMPACT_ATOMS: atom_id res chain seq x y z
N MET A 1 12.25 4.01 12.84
CA MET A 1 12.16 5.28 12.10
C MET A 1 12.46 4.95 10.65
N THR A 2 11.55 5.23 9.72
CA THR A 2 11.70 4.85 8.31
C THR A 2 12.48 5.96 7.61
N ASN A 3 13.72 5.65 7.22
CA ASN A 3 14.67 6.60 6.62
C ASN A 3 14.15 7.10 5.25
N LEU A 4 14.33 8.37 4.87
CA LEU A 4 13.84 8.92 3.59
C LEU A 4 14.41 8.15 2.38
N LEU A 5 15.64 7.65 2.50
CA LEU A 5 16.25 6.73 1.54
C LEU A 5 15.55 5.38 1.45
N PHE A 6 15.06 4.86 2.57
CA PHE A 6 14.22 3.67 2.60
C PHE A 6 12.87 3.96 1.92
N VAL A 7 12.33 5.18 2.03
CA VAL A 7 11.14 5.62 1.30
C VAL A 7 11.42 5.75 -0.20
N ILE A 8 12.54 6.33 -0.63
CA ILE A 8 12.92 6.41 -2.05
C ILE A 8 13.14 5.00 -2.62
N PHE A 9 13.86 4.13 -1.92
CA PHE A 9 14.10 2.75 -2.34
C PHE A 9 12.81 1.91 -2.34
N ALA A 10 11.95 2.08 -1.33
CA ALA A 10 10.64 1.44 -1.26
C ALA A 10 9.67 2.01 -2.31
N VAL A 11 9.74 3.29 -2.66
CA VAL A 11 8.94 3.90 -3.73
C VAL A 11 9.40 3.40 -5.09
N ILE A 12 10.71 3.35 -5.36
CA ILE A 12 11.25 2.78 -6.60
C ILE A 12 10.89 1.29 -6.68
N SER A 13 11.13 0.54 -5.61
CA SER A 13 10.77 -0.88 -5.53
C SER A 13 9.26 -1.10 -5.63
N SER A 14 8.42 -0.23 -5.08
CA SER A 14 6.95 -0.32 -5.14
C SER A 14 6.38 0.15 -6.49
N ILE A 15 7.05 1.06 -7.20
CA ILE A 15 6.74 1.43 -8.59
C ILE A 15 7.10 0.26 -9.52
N LEU A 16 8.21 -0.43 -9.25
CA LEU A 16 8.64 -1.61 -9.99
C LEU A 16 7.86 -2.88 -9.61
N ALA A 17 7.28 -2.94 -8.40
CA ALA A 17 6.55 -4.07 -7.85
C ALA A 17 5.02 -3.90 -7.87
N GLN A 18 4.47 -2.99 -8.69
CA GLN A 18 3.03 -3.00 -8.96
C GLN A 18 2.64 -4.42 -9.43
N GLU A 19 1.64 -5.03 -8.78
CA GLU A 19 1.31 -6.47 -8.87
C GLU A 19 0.83 -6.92 -10.26
N THR A 20 0.73 -6.01 -11.23
CA THR A 20 0.50 -6.34 -12.64
C THR A 20 1.85 -6.49 -13.32
N LEU A 21 2.08 -7.65 -13.96
CA LEU A 21 3.20 -7.86 -14.89
C LEU A 21 3.36 -6.58 -15.74
N PRO A 22 4.56 -5.98 -15.81
CA PRO A 22 4.80 -4.84 -16.69
C PRO A 22 4.22 -5.09 -18.08
N ASN A 23 3.57 -4.09 -18.69
CA ASN A 23 2.87 -4.27 -19.97
C ASN A 23 3.75 -4.89 -21.07
N PHE A 24 5.07 -4.68 -21.04
CA PHE A 24 6.01 -5.28 -22.00
C PHE A 24 6.15 -6.80 -21.87
N LEU A 25 5.76 -7.38 -20.72
CA LEU A 25 5.67 -8.83 -20.50
C LEU A 25 4.32 -9.41 -20.95
N SER A 26 3.33 -8.57 -21.25
CA SER A 26 2.03 -9.04 -21.71
C SER A 26 2.16 -9.74 -23.06
N GLY A 27 1.54 -10.92 -23.18
CA GLY A 27 1.55 -11.72 -24.40
C GLY A 27 2.86 -12.50 -24.66
N LEU A 28 3.89 -12.34 -23.82
CA LEU A 28 5.06 -13.21 -23.86
C LEU A 28 4.72 -14.59 -23.29
N ASP A 29 5.41 -15.61 -23.76
CA ASP A 29 5.30 -16.94 -23.18
C ASP A 29 5.91 -16.98 -21.76
N ARG A 30 5.60 -18.05 -21.04
CA ARG A 30 5.99 -18.22 -19.65
C ARG A 30 7.51 -18.33 -19.47
N GLU A 31 8.21 -18.96 -20.42
CA GLU A 31 9.65 -19.15 -20.35
C GLU A 31 10.38 -17.82 -20.50
N THR A 32 10.02 -17.03 -21.52
CA THR A 32 10.55 -15.68 -21.73
C THR A 32 10.29 -14.76 -20.53
N THR A 33 9.10 -14.86 -19.93
CA THR A 33 8.75 -14.10 -18.71
C THR A 33 9.60 -14.55 -17.52
N PHE A 34 9.83 -15.85 -17.37
CA PHE A 34 10.65 -16.41 -16.29
C PHE A 34 12.13 -16.03 -16.42
N GLU A 35 12.66 -15.99 -17.65
CA GLU A 35 14.02 -15.50 -17.92
C GLU A 35 14.22 -14.08 -17.39
N PHE A 36 13.27 -13.17 -17.65
CA PHE A 36 13.33 -11.80 -17.15
C PHE A 36 13.46 -11.76 -15.62
N TYR A 37 12.64 -12.52 -14.90
CA TYR A 37 12.68 -12.56 -13.44
C TYR A 37 13.97 -13.19 -12.89
N ASN A 38 14.52 -14.18 -13.57
CA ASN A 38 15.78 -14.82 -13.16
C ASN A 38 16.99 -13.89 -13.26
N ILE A 39 16.95 -12.88 -14.14
CA ILE A 39 18.01 -11.87 -14.21
C ILE A 39 18.12 -11.12 -12.88
N GLU A 40 17.01 -10.86 -12.20
CA GLU A 40 16.99 -10.13 -10.91
C GLU A 40 17.32 -10.98 -9.68
N SER A 41 17.18 -12.29 -9.77
CA SER A 41 17.39 -13.21 -8.63
C SER A 41 18.83 -13.70 -8.49
N SER A 42 19.74 -13.19 -9.31
CA SER A 42 21.14 -13.63 -9.36
C SER A 42 22.06 -12.67 -8.59
N ASN A 43 23.18 -13.18 -8.07
CA ASN A 43 24.19 -12.38 -7.37
C ASN A 43 25.05 -11.56 -8.35
N LEU A 44 24.38 -10.80 -9.21
CA LEU A 44 24.99 -9.97 -10.22
C LEU A 44 25.12 -8.53 -9.72
N THR A 45 26.11 -7.85 -10.27
CA THR A 45 26.26 -6.41 -10.12
C THR A 45 25.12 -5.68 -10.83
N LYS A 46 24.85 -4.43 -10.43
CA LYS A 46 23.83 -3.60 -11.11
C LYS A 46 24.12 -3.44 -12.60
N ALA A 47 25.39 -3.29 -12.99
CA ALA A 47 25.81 -3.22 -14.39
C ALA A 47 25.47 -4.51 -15.15
N GLU A 48 25.78 -5.67 -14.59
CA GLU A 48 25.47 -6.97 -15.22
C GLU A 48 23.97 -7.21 -15.34
N ILE A 49 23.17 -6.84 -14.33
CA ILE A 49 21.71 -6.91 -14.40
C ILE A 49 21.19 -6.08 -15.59
N ILE A 50 21.68 -4.84 -15.74
CA ILE A 50 21.29 -3.97 -16.86
C ILE A 50 21.68 -4.59 -18.20
N ALA A 51 22.92 -5.04 -18.33
CA ALA A 51 23.42 -5.65 -19.56
C ALA A 51 22.61 -6.91 -19.93
N ARG A 52 22.29 -7.77 -18.96
CA ARG A 52 21.46 -8.97 -19.20
C ARG A 52 20.02 -8.62 -19.56
N LYS A 53 19.42 -7.60 -18.93
CA LYS A 53 18.07 -7.14 -19.29
C LYS A 53 18.05 -6.56 -20.70
N GLN A 54 19.06 -5.80 -21.10
CA GLN A 54 19.19 -5.29 -22.48
C GLN A 54 19.36 -6.43 -23.49
N ALA A 55 20.22 -7.41 -23.19
CA ALA A 55 20.42 -8.58 -24.04
C ALA A 55 19.15 -9.44 -24.15
N TRP A 56 18.38 -9.57 -23.07
CA TRP A 56 17.07 -10.21 -23.08
C TRP A 56 16.06 -9.42 -23.92
N ALA A 57 15.98 -8.10 -23.73
CA ALA A 57 15.07 -7.24 -24.47
C ALA A 57 15.34 -7.23 -25.99
N ALA A 58 16.60 -7.39 -26.40
CA ALA A 58 16.99 -7.50 -27.80
C ALA A 58 16.43 -8.75 -28.51
N LYS A 59 16.00 -9.77 -27.76
CA LYS A 59 15.38 -11.00 -28.29
C LYS A 59 13.86 -10.88 -28.44
N LEU A 60 13.25 -9.82 -27.90
CA LEU A 60 11.81 -9.67 -27.89
C LEU A 60 11.24 -9.33 -29.28
N PRO A 61 9.96 -9.67 -29.54
CA PRO A 61 9.24 -9.12 -30.67
C PRO A 61 9.30 -7.57 -30.68
N PRO A 62 9.29 -6.91 -31.86
CA PRO A 62 9.44 -5.46 -31.95
C PRO A 62 8.50 -4.66 -31.04
N GLN A 63 7.23 -5.06 -30.95
CA GLN A 63 6.24 -4.42 -30.09
C GLN A 63 6.59 -4.53 -28.60
N ASN A 64 7.00 -5.71 -28.12
CA ASN A 64 7.40 -5.90 -26.72
C ASN A 64 8.71 -5.19 -26.40
N LYS A 65 9.65 -5.13 -27.35
CA LYS A 65 10.89 -4.36 -27.21
C LYS A 65 10.59 -2.87 -27.05
N GLU A 66 9.70 -2.30 -27.88
CA GLU A 66 9.31 -0.90 -27.77
C GLU A 66 8.69 -0.59 -26.40
N LEU A 67 7.79 -1.45 -25.91
CA LEU A 67 7.19 -1.32 -24.57
C LEU A 67 8.25 -1.43 -23.46
N TYR A 68 9.26 -2.28 -23.62
CA TYR A 68 10.37 -2.38 -22.69
C TYR A 68 11.22 -1.09 -22.69
N ASP A 69 11.54 -0.55 -23.86
CA ASP A 69 12.30 0.70 -23.98
C ASP A 69 11.53 1.88 -23.35
N GLN A 70 10.21 1.96 -23.55
CA GLN A 70 9.34 2.94 -22.88
C GLN A 70 9.36 2.78 -21.36
N TYR A 71 9.31 1.53 -20.87
CA TYR A 71 9.41 1.24 -19.44
C TYR A 71 10.76 1.68 -18.85
N VAL A 72 11.87 1.42 -19.54
CA VAL A 72 13.21 1.86 -19.11
C VAL A 72 13.30 3.39 -19.09
N ALA A 73 12.79 4.07 -20.12
CA ALA A 73 12.76 5.52 -20.18
C ALA A 73 11.92 6.12 -19.03
N PHE A 74 10.75 5.55 -18.75
CA PHE A 74 9.90 5.95 -17.63
C PHE A 74 10.60 5.76 -16.28
N ALA A 75 11.21 4.59 -16.05
CA ALA A 75 11.95 4.31 -14.82
C ALA A 75 13.11 5.30 -14.62
N ASN A 76 13.83 5.64 -15.68
CA ASN A 76 14.90 6.64 -15.65
C ASN A 76 14.36 8.03 -15.32
N LYS A 77 13.23 8.44 -15.92
CA LYS A 77 12.59 9.72 -15.62
C LYS A 77 12.19 9.81 -14.14
N VAL A 78 11.51 8.78 -13.62
CA VAL A 78 11.14 8.71 -12.20
C VAL A 78 12.37 8.82 -11.30
N LYS A 79 13.47 8.12 -11.65
CA LYS A 79 14.75 8.25 -10.92
C LYS A 79 15.26 9.69 -10.91
N GLN A 80 15.24 10.38 -12.05
CA GLN A 80 15.69 11.77 -12.16
C GLN A 80 14.79 12.76 -11.39
N ASP A 81 13.47 12.57 -11.45
CA ASP A 81 12.50 13.39 -10.72
C ASP A 81 12.68 13.24 -9.20
N LEU A 82 12.95 12.02 -8.73
CA LEU A 82 13.26 11.73 -7.33
C LEU A 82 14.59 12.38 -6.90
N ILE A 83 15.65 12.26 -7.71
CA ILE A 83 16.94 12.92 -7.44
C ILE A 83 16.76 14.44 -7.37
N THR A 84 16.00 15.02 -8.30
CA THR A 84 15.74 16.47 -8.33
C THR A 84 14.96 16.92 -7.10
N THR A 85 13.89 16.19 -6.75
CA THR A 85 13.08 16.48 -5.56
C THR A 85 13.93 16.41 -4.29
N HIS A 86 14.80 15.40 -4.21
CA HIS A 86 15.72 15.21 -3.10
C HIS A 86 16.76 16.35 -3.01
N ASN A 87 17.38 16.72 -4.13
CA ASN A 87 18.34 17.83 -4.18
C ASN A 87 17.71 19.17 -3.79
N ASN A 88 16.43 19.40 -4.13
CA ASN A 88 15.72 20.61 -3.71
C ASN A 88 15.48 20.67 -2.19
N GLN A 89 15.47 19.52 -1.50
CA GLN A 89 15.35 19.45 -0.04
C GLN A 89 16.69 19.61 0.69
N ARG A 90 17.82 19.46 -0.03
CA ARG A 90 19.19 19.48 0.51
C ARG A 90 19.60 20.84 1.09
N GLY A 91 19.02 21.94 0.62
CA GLY A 91 19.38 23.31 1.09
C GLY A 91 19.11 23.57 2.58
N ALA A 92 18.43 22.65 3.27
CA ALA A 92 18.13 22.74 4.68
C ALA A 92 18.97 21.79 5.56
N TRP A 93 19.91 21.05 5.00
CA TRP A 93 20.65 20.01 5.72
C TRP A 93 21.92 20.53 6.39
N SER A 94 22.28 19.92 7.53
CA SER A 94 23.59 20.14 8.13
C SER A 94 24.73 19.60 7.24
N ASN A 95 25.94 20.16 7.36
CA ASN A 95 27.13 19.70 6.62
C ASN A 95 27.40 18.20 6.84
N ASN A 96 27.10 17.69 8.04
CA ASN A 96 27.24 16.27 8.35
C ASN A 96 26.21 15.41 7.61
N ALA A 97 24.95 15.85 7.54
CA ALA A 97 23.91 15.17 6.76
C ALA A 97 24.22 15.18 5.26
N GLU A 98 24.74 16.30 4.75
CA GLU A 98 25.18 16.43 3.36
C GLU A 98 26.33 15.47 3.02
N SER A 99 27.33 15.35 3.90
CA SER A 99 28.44 14.40 3.73
C SER A 99 27.98 12.94 3.73
N ILE A 100 27.08 12.56 4.66
CA ILE A 100 26.49 11.22 4.70
C ILE A 100 25.69 10.93 3.42
N GLU A 101 24.88 11.87 2.95
CA GLU A 101 24.13 11.69 1.69
C GLU A 101 25.06 11.53 0.49
N GLN A 102 26.14 12.32 0.40
CA GLN A 102 27.09 12.18 -0.71
C GLN A 102 27.68 10.76 -0.77
N ARG A 103 28.00 10.17 0.38
CA ARG A 103 28.47 8.78 0.46
C ARG A 103 27.38 7.79 0.03
N ILE A 104 26.14 8.03 0.43
CA ILE A 104 24.99 7.19 0.02
C ILE A 104 24.78 7.27 -1.50
N GLN A 105 24.82 8.46 -2.08
CA GLN A 105 24.72 8.65 -3.53
C GLN A 105 25.88 8.00 -4.27
N GLN A 106 27.10 8.02 -3.72
CA GLN A 106 28.22 7.28 -4.30
C GLN A 106 27.93 5.78 -4.39
N VAL A 107 27.45 5.16 -3.30
CA VAL A 107 27.08 3.74 -3.28
C VAL A 107 25.94 3.42 -4.24
N LEU A 108 24.88 4.23 -4.25
CA LEU A 108 23.73 4.03 -5.14
C LEU A 108 24.10 4.18 -6.64
N ASN A 109 25.08 5.02 -6.95
CA ASN A 109 25.58 5.21 -8.32
C ASN A 109 26.74 4.28 -8.68
N ASP A 110 27.26 3.47 -7.75
CA ASP A 110 28.27 2.46 -8.06
C ASP A 110 27.62 1.22 -8.68
N TYR A 111 27.65 1.14 -10.01
CA TYR A 111 27.08 0.02 -10.77
C TYR A 111 27.88 -1.28 -10.66
N SER A 112 29.06 -1.27 -10.04
CA SER A 112 29.88 -2.46 -9.81
C SER A 112 29.44 -3.28 -8.59
N LEU A 113 28.57 -2.74 -7.74
CA LEU A 113 28.08 -3.44 -6.56
C LEU A 113 26.94 -4.40 -6.88
N THR A 114 26.93 -5.55 -6.21
CA THR A 114 25.73 -6.40 -6.09
C THR A 114 24.72 -5.78 -5.12
N ARG A 115 23.48 -6.28 -5.11
CA ARG A 115 22.45 -5.83 -4.16
C ARG A 115 22.87 -6.02 -2.70
N GLU A 116 23.54 -7.12 -2.41
CA GLU A 116 24.04 -7.43 -1.07
C GLU A 116 25.16 -6.44 -0.67
N GLN A 117 26.12 -6.21 -1.56
CA GLN A 117 27.20 -5.26 -1.32
C GLN A 117 26.70 -3.82 -1.15
N GLU A 118 25.74 -3.40 -1.98
CA GLU A 118 25.07 -2.10 -1.85
C GLU A 118 24.40 -1.99 -0.48
N ALA A 119 23.61 -2.99 -0.07
CA ALA A 119 22.93 -2.99 1.22
C ALA A 119 23.92 -2.92 2.39
N THR A 120 25.00 -3.70 2.36
CA THR A 120 26.06 -3.65 3.37
C THR A 120 26.76 -2.29 3.42
N ALA A 121 27.07 -1.69 2.26
CA ALA A 121 27.70 -0.38 2.20
C ALA A 121 26.78 0.73 2.72
N LEU A 122 25.49 0.68 2.42
CA LEU A 122 24.49 1.61 2.94
C LEU A 122 24.32 1.47 4.46
N ASP A 123 24.25 0.24 4.97
CA ASP A 123 24.15 -0.01 6.41
C ASP A 123 25.37 0.52 7.15
N ALA A 124 26.58 0.30 6.61
CA ALA A 124 27.82 0.86 7.16
C ALA A 124 27.76 2.39 7.24
N ILE A 125 27.40 3.08 6.15
CA ILE A 125 27.29 4.55 6.12
C ILE A 125 26.25 5.04 7.15
N LEU A 126 25.09 4.39 7.25
CA LEU A 126 24.03 4.78 8.17
C LEU A 126 24.41 4.52 9.64
N SER A 127 25.15 3.46 9.92
CA SER A 127 25.62 3.14 11.28
C SER A 127 26.67 4.13 11.81
N GLU A 128 27.44 4.75 10.92
CA GLU A 128 28.41 5.81 11.26
C GLU A 128 27.76 7.19 11.42
N ALA A 129 26.53 7.37 10.92
CA ALA A 129 25.85 8.66 11.00
C ALA A 129 25.43 8.96 12.45
N PRO A 130 25.73 10.16 12.99
CA PRO A 130 25.22 10.58 14.30
C PRO A 130 23.70 10.50 14.36
N ILE A 131 23.14 10.23 15.55
CA ILE A 131 21.68 10.05 15.73
C ILE A 131 20.91 11.28 15.25
N GLU A 132 21.47 12.48 15.44
CA GLU A 132 20.88 13.74 14.99
C GLU A 132 20.78 13.81 13.47
N VAL A 133 21.81 13.31 12.77
CA VAL A 133 21.84 13.22 11.31
C VAL A 133 20.87 12.15 10.82
N GLN A 134 20.81 11.00 11.49
CA GLN A 134 19.81 9.96 11.18
C GLN A 134 18.37 10.50 11.32
N HIS A 135 18.12 11.31 12.36
CA HIS A 135 16.83 11.96 12.54
C HIS A 135 16.55 12.98 11.43
N GLU A 136 17.52 13.83 11.09
CA GLU A 136 17.41 14.80 10.00
C GLU A 136 17.14 14.13 8.64
N LEU A 137 17.76 12.99 8.36
CA LEU A 137 17.53 12.18 7.15
C LEU A 137 16.18 11.44 7.17
N SER A 138 15.56 11.24 8.33
CA SER A 138 14.30 10.51 8.47
C SER A 138 13.05 11.40 8.41
N VAL A 139 13.16 12.69 8.69
CA VAL A 139 12.02 13.61 8.76
C VAL A 139 11.85 14.33 7.42
N PRO A 140 10.79 14.02 6.63
CA PRO A 140 10.48 14.82 5.46
C PRO A 140 10.11 16.23 5.92
N LYS A 141 10.89 17.24 5.50
CA LYS A 141 10.63 18.66 5.82
C LYS A 141 9.43 19.16 5.00
N THR A 142 8.22 18.67 5.30
CA THR A 142 6.97 19.05 4.59
C THR A 142 6.35 20.35 5.08
N ASN A 143 6.90 21.00 6.11
CA ASN A 143 6.25 22.16 6.77
C ASN A 143 7.08 23.45 6.83
N GLN A 144 8.22 23.54 6.14
CA GLN A 144 8.90 24.83 6.01
C GLN A 144 8.41 25.53 4.75
N HIS A 145 7.40 26.39 4.94
CA HIS A 145 7.08 27.44 3.97
C HIS A 145 8.40 28.17 3.64
N PRO A 146 8.76 28.37 2.36
CA PRO A 146 9.95 29.11 2.02
C PRO A 146 9.87 30.46 2.75
N PRO A 147 10.97 30.93 3.39
CA PRO A 147 10.97 32.25 3.99
C PRO A 147 10.51 33.24 2.92
N ASN A 148 9.42 33.94 3.22
CA ASN A 148 8.86 34.99 2.37
C ASN A 148 9.99 36.00 2.08
N THR A 149 10.59 35.91 0.90
CA THR A 149 11.70 36.76 0.46
C THR A 149 11.21 38.10 -0.08
N ASN A 150 9.96 38.48 0.15
CA ASN A 150 9.49 39.85 -0.06
C ASN A 150 9.70 40.69 1.22
N ASN A 151 10.95 41.07 1.44
CA ASN A 151 11.29 42.32 2.13
C ASN A 151 12.53 42.93 1.47
N GLN A 152 12.46 43.15 0.14
CA GLN A 152 13.18 44.25 -0.47
C GLN A 152 12.24 45.46 -0.51
N GLN A 153 12.56 46.44 0.34
CA GLN A 153 11.97 47.77 0.32
C GLN A 153 12.17 48.39 -1.07
N PHE A 154 11.13 48.40 -1.89
CA PHE A 154 10.97 49.47 -2.87
C PHE A 154 10.43 50.69 -2.11
N SER A 155 11.31 51.66 -1.87
CA SER A 155 10.87 53.03 -1.56
C SER A 155 10.17 53.57 -2.80
N VAL A 156 8.83 53.66 -2.74
CA VAL A 156 8.07 54.51 -3.64
C VAL A 156 7.38 55.60 -2.83
N ASN A 157 7.68 56.80 -3.29
CA ASN A 157 7.29 58.13 -2.86
C ASN A 157 5.84 58.27 -2.37
N SER A 158 5.71 59.02 -1.29
CA SER A 158 4.49 59.41 -0.59
C SER A 158 3.56 60.26 -1.46
N ASN A 159 2.25 60.01 -1.38
CA ASN A 159 1.25 61.07 -1.46
C ASN A 159 -0.04 60.65 -0.72
N PRO A 160 -0.58 61.44 0.24
CA PRO A 160 -1.76 61.06 1.01
C PRO A 160 -3.05 61.60 0.39
N GLY A 161 -4.02 60.71 0.16
CA GLY A 161 -5.38 61.05 -0.25
C GLY A 161 -6.40 60.31 0.63
N THR A 162 -7.02 61.06 1.53
CA THR A 162 -8.03 60.69 2.52
C THR A 162 -9.31 60.12 1.91
N LEU A 163 -9.89 59.06 2.49
CA LEU A 163 -11.36 58.83 2.54
C LEU A 163 -11.75 57.73 3.54
N THR A 164 -12.38 58.16 4.63
CA THR A 164 -13.06 57.36 5.65
C THR A 164 -14.45 56.90 5.18
N GLN A 165 -14.81 55.64 5.44
CA GLN A 165 -16.21 55.19 5.53
C GLN A 165 -16.44 54.22 6.72
N PRO A 166 -17.63 54.22 7.34
CA PRO A 166 -17.91 53.52 8.60
C PRO A 166 -18.40 52.07 8.41
N VAL A 167 -17.99 51.19 9.33
CA VAL A 167 -18.41 49.79 9.45
C VAL A 167 -19.81 49.71 10.09
N LYS A 168 -20.76 49.05 9.40
CA LYS A 168 -22.10 48.70 9.94
C LYS A 168 -22.04 47.41 10.77
N SER A 169 -22.56 47.47 11.99
CA SER A 169 -22.72 46.37 12.94
C SER A 169 -23.63 45.25 12.43
N ARG A 170 -23.17 44.00 12.56
CA ARG A 170 -23.87 42.76 12.19
C ARG A 170 -24.83 42.35 13.31
N LYS A 171 -26.11 42.16 12.98
CA LYS A 171 -27.15 41.64 13.90
C LYS A 171 -26.79 40.22 14.36
N GLN A 172 -26.88 39.97 15.67
CA GLN A 172 -26.84 38.63 16.24
C GLN A 172 -28.09 37.85 15.80
N LEU A 173 -27.88 36.61 15.35
CA LEU A 173 -28.93 35.67 14.99
C LEU A 173 -29.14 34.76 16.21
N ASP A 174 -30.33 34.80 16.81
CA ASP A 174 -30.71 33.90 17.89
C ASP A 174 -30.82 32.47 17.37
N VAL A 175 -29.92 31.60 17.86
CA VAL A 175 -29.93 30.17 17.55
C VAL A 175 -30.91 29.48 18.50
N VAL A 176 -32.07 29.08 17.97
CA VAL A 176 -33.05 28.26 18.71
C VAL A 176 -32.45 26.88 18.93
N LEU A 177 -32.12 26.56 20.19
CA LEU A 177 -31.61 25.25 20.58
C LEU A 177 -32.71 24.18 20.47
N PRO A 178 -32.39 22.98 19.94
CA PRO A 178 -33.36 21.90 19.83
C PRO A 178 -33.80 21.40 21.20
N THR A 179 -35.09 21.08 21.33
CA THR A 179 -35.67 20.52 22.56
C THR A 179 -35.04 19.16 22.91
N PRO A 180 -34.99 18.78 24.21
CA PRO A 180 -34.32 17.55 24.66
C PRO A 180 -34.83 16.27 23.98
N GLU A 181 -36.12 16.21 23.64
CA GLU A 181 -36.72 15.10 22.90
C GLU A 181 -36.18 14.96 21.47
N ARG A 182 -35.93 16.07 20.77
CA ARG A 182 -35.30 16.05 19.45
C ARG A 182 -33.83 15.66 19.53
N ALA A 183 -33.12 16.07 20.59
CA ALA A 183 -31.73 15.69 20.80
C ALA A 183 -31.56 14.18 21.06
N ALA A 184 -32.48 13.55 21.79
CA ALA A 184 -32.47 12.10 22.02
C ALA A 184 -32.76 11.31 20.73
N SER A 185 -33.77 11.71 19.95
CA SER A 185 -34.12 11.07 18.68
C SER A 185 -32.98 11.16 17.64
N ILE A 186 -32.27 12.29 17.59
CA ILE A 186 -31.13 12.50 16.69
C ILE A 186 -29.93 11.64 17.12
N SER A 187 -29.65 11.52 18.42
CA SER A 187 -28.56 10.69 18.96
C SER A 187 -28.76 9.19 18.65
N ASP A 188 -29.99 8.69 18.77
CA ASP A 188 -30.28 7.29 18.45
C ASP A 188 -30.25 7.01 16.94
N LEU A 189 -30.62 7.99 16.11
CA LEU A 189 -30.43 7.94 14.66
C LEU A 189 -28.94 7.88 14.29
N PHE A 190 -28.10 8.69 14.93
CA PHE A 190 -26.65 8.65 14.71
C PHE A 190 -26.00 7.35 15.18
N ARG A 191 -26.44 6.77 16.31
CA ARG A 191 -25.95 5.46 16.78
C ARG A 191 -26.36 4.33 15.84
N LYS A 192 -27.58 4.38 15.30
CA LYS A 192 -28.06 3.38 14.33
C LYS A 192 -27.28 3.47 13.02
N ILE A 193 -27.10 4.68 12.49
CA ILE A 193 -26.28 4.94 11.29
C ILE A 193 -24.82 4.50 11.50
N ASP A 194 -24.22 4.81 12.64
CA ASP A 194 -22.84 4.42 12.95
C ASP A 194 -22.68 2.89 13.07
N SER A 195 -23.67 2.18 13.64
CA SER A 195 -23.67 0.71 13.72
C SER A 195 -23.85 0.02 12.35
N GLU A 196 -24.70 0.58 11.48
CA GLU A 196 -24.92 0.05 10.14
C GLU A 196 -23.73 0.34 9.23
N MET A 197 -23.11 1.51 9.37
CA MET A 197 -21.88 1.86 8.67
C MET A 197 -20.72 0.94 9.10
N LYS A 198 -20.49 0.72 10.41
CA LYS A 198 -19.44 -0.19 10.91
C LYS A 198 -19.60 -1.63 10.40
N ASN A 199 -20.85 -2.10 10.30
CA ASN A 199 -21.14 -3.40 9.71
C ASN A 199 -20.82 -3.43 8.22
N LEU A 200 -21.28 -2.45 7.42
CA LEU A 200 -20.97 -2.26 5.98
C LEU A 200 -19.47 -2.13 5.66
N ILE A 201 -18.69 -1.74 6.65
CA ILE A 201 -17.28 -1.37 6.55
C ILE A 201 -16.38 -2.60 6.45
N ALA A 202 -16.46 -3.56 7.38
CA ALA A 202 -15.47 -4.63 7.41
C ALA A 202 -15.79 -5.85 6.51
N LEU A 203 -16.91 -5.77 5.79
CA LEU A 203 -17.19 -6.54 4.56
C LEU A 203 -16.10 -6.51 3.50
N LEU A 204 -15.68 -5.28 3.22
CA LEU A 204 -15.05 -4.97 1.96
C LEU A 204 -13.57 -5.36 2.06
N VAL A 205 -13.04 -5.32 3.28
CA VAL A 205 -11.77 -5.91 3.70
C VAL A 205 -11.80 -7.45 3.62
N LEU A 206 -12.89 -8.09 4.09
CA LEU A 206 -13.03 -9.55 3.99
C LEU A 206 -13.23 -10.03 2.54
N SER A 207 -13.84 -9.22 1.68
CA SER A 207 -14.10 -9.58 0.28
C SER A 207 -12.83 -9.77 -0.55
N LEU A 208 -11.79 -8.98 -0.26
CA LEU A 208 -10.48 -9.09 -0.91
C LEU A 208 -9.62 -10.21 -0.31
N ALA A 209 -9.81 -10.54 0.97
CA ALA A 209 -9.18 -11.72 1.58
C ALA A 209 -9.84 -13.04 1.12
N VAL A 210 -11.15 -13.06 0.85
CA VAL A 210 -11.91 -14.26 0.47
C VAL A 210 -11.80 -14.59 -1.03
N VAL A 211 -11.47 -13.63 -1.92
CA VAL A 211 -11.12 -13.92 -3.33
C VAL A 211 -9.84 -14.78 -3.46
N SER A 212 -9.08 -14.96 -2.38
CA SER A 212 -7.94 -15.88 -2.31
C SER A 212 -8.26 -17.25 -1.68
N ILE A 213 -9.46 -17.51 -1.14
CA ILE A 213 -9.72 -18.70 -0.28
C ILE A 213 -11.02 -19.44 -0.63
N SER A 214 -11.45 -19.51 -1.89
CA SER A 214 -12.60 -20.36 -2.26
C SER A 214 -12.40 -21.08 -3.59
N ALA A 215 -11.45 -22.02 -3.63
CA ALA A 215 -11.42 -23.07 -4.64
C ALA A 215 -10.62 -24.31 -4.23
N HIS A 216 -10.77 -24.85 -3.01
CA HIS A 216 -10.24 -26.19 -2.69
C HIS A 216 -11.33 -27.09 -2.09
N ARG A 217 -12.19 -27.60 -2.97
CA ARG A 217 -12.90 -28.88 -2.76
C ARG A 217 -12.46 -29.86 -3.86
N LYS A 218 -11.59 -30.80 -3.44
CA LYS A 218 -11.29 -32.13 -3.98
C LYS A 218 -10.89 -32.25 -5.47
N GLY A 219 -9.58 -32.43 -5.69
CA GLY A 219 -9.05 -33.40 -6.66
C GLY A 219 -8.86 -33.00 -8.13
N GLY A 220 -9.23 -31.79 -8.54
CA GLY A 220 -8.98 -31.30 -9.90
C GLY A 220 -7.59 -30.70 -10.08
N LYS A 221 -6.94 -30.97 -11.22
CA LYS A 221 -5.73 -30.26 -11.68
C LYS A 221 -5.91 -28.76 -11.47
N VAL A 222 -5.08 -28.16 -10.63
CA VAL A 222 -5.16 -26.73 -10.29
C VAL A 222 -4.65 -25.96 -11.51
N THR A 223 -5.55 -25.52 -12.38
CA THR A 223 -5.25 -24.37 -13.23
C THR A 223 -4.91 -23.20 -12.29
N PRO A 224 -3.89 -22.37 -12.60
CA PRO A 224 -3.59 -21.18 -11.82
C PRO A 224 -4.90 -20.42 -11.66
N GLY A 225 -5.39 -20.34 -10.42
CA GLY A 225 -6.77 -19.98 -10.15
C GLY A 225 -7.08 -18.64 -10.80
N SER A 226 -7.88 -18.65 -11.86
CA SER A 226 -8.48 -17.43 -12.36
C SER A 226 -9.28 -16.89 -11.19
N HIS A 227 -8.84 -15.80 -10.58
CA HIS A 227 -9.64 -15.10 -9.59
C HIS A 227 -10.98 -14.81 -10.26
N GLU A 228 -12.00 -15.56 -9.86
CA GLU A 228 -13.29 -15.54 -10.54
C GLU A 228 -13.82 -14.12 -10.44
N ARG A 229 -14.14 -13.55 -11.61
CA ARG A 229 -14.66 -12.20 -11.73
C ARG A 229 -15.86 -12.06 -10.79
N PRO A 230 -15.91 -11.03 -9.90
CA PRO A 230 -17.03 -10.81 -9.02
C PRO A 230 -18.36 -10.90 -9.77
N GLY A 231 -19.36 -11.57 -9.18
CA GLY A 231 -20.61 -11.86 -9.88
C GLY A 231 -21.31 -10.61 -10.43
N PHE A 232 -21.19 -9.47 -9.74
CA PHE A 232 -21.76 -8.19 -10.20
C PHE A 232 -21.08 -7.59 -11.42
N LEU A 233 -19.93 -8.11 -11.83
CA LEU A 233 -19.21 -7.72 -13.05
C LEU A 233 -19.47 -8.71 -14.20
N LYS A 234 -20.27 -9.76 -13.99
CA LYS A 234 -20.59 -10.73 -15.04
C LYS A 234 -21.34 -10.04 -16.18
N GLY A 235 -20.94 -10.33 -17.41
CA GLY A 235 -21.55 -9.76 -18.62
C GLY A 235 -21.10 -8.33 -18.95
N LEU A 236 -20.32 -7.68 -18.09
CA LEU A 236 -19.69 -6.40 -18.45
C LEU A 236 -18.53 -6.63 -19.42
N ASP A 237 -18.28 -5.67 -20.30
CA ASP A 237 -17.13 -5.69 -21.19
C ASP A 237 -15.78 -5.65 -20.42
N GLN A 238 -14.70 -5.85 -21.17
CA GLN A 238 -13.35 -5.86 -20.62
C GLN A 238 -12.92 -4.48 -20.11
N THR A 239 -13.36 -3.40 -20.74
CA THR A 239 -13.04 -2.02 -20.33
C THR A 239 -13.54 -1.75 -18.91
N LYS A 240 -14.79 -2.10 -18.61
CA LYS A 240 -15.37 -1.98 -17.27
C LYS A 240 -14.71 -2.90 -16.25
N PHE A 241 -14.21 -4.06 -16.68
CA PHE A 241 -13.39 -4.88 -15.79
C PHE A 241 -12.08 -4.18 -15.42
N THR A 242 -11.39 -3.62 -16.41
CA THR A 242 -10.12 -2.94 -16.22
C THR A 242 -10.28 -1.69 -15.35
N GLU A 243 -11.34 -0.90 -15.53
CA GLU A 243 -11.68 0.22 -14.64
C GLU A 243 -11.80 -0.25 -13.17
N TYR A 244 -12.52 -1.35 -12.94
CA TYR A 244 -12.65 -1.91 -11.59
C TYR A 244 -11.31 -2.43 -11.04
N GLN A 245 -10.50 -3.10 -11.86
CA GLN A 245 -9.16 -3.57 -11.47
C GLN A 245 -8.26 -2.40 -11.08
N GLN A 246 -8.29 -1.28 -11.79
CA GLN A 246 -7.52 -0.09 -11.44
C GLN A 246 -7.88 0.42 -10.03
N ILE A 247 -9.16 0.39 -9.67
CA ILE A 247 -9.61 0.73 -8.30
C ILE A 247 -9.05 -0.30 -7.30
N LEU A 248 -9.08 -1.60 -7.64
CA LEU A 248 -8.56 -2.66 -6.78
C LEU A 248 -7.05 -2.56 -6.51
N HIS A 249 -6.26 -2.20 -7.52
CA HIS A 249 -4.80 -2.13 -7.46
C HIS A 249 -4.26 -0.77 -7.02
N ASN A 250 -5.13 0.22 -6.79
CA ASN A 250 -4.69 1.52 -6.29
C ASN A 250 -4.36 1.45 -4.79
N ASN A 251 -3.08 1.23 -4.50
CA ASN A 251 -2.56 1.14 -3.14
C ASN A 251 -2.46 2.49 -2.40
N ALA A 252 -2.64 3.61 -3.09
CA ALA A 252 -2.61 4.94 -2.49
C ALA A 252 -3.94 5.33 -1.82
N LEU A 253 -5.03 4.63 -2.14
CA LEU A 253 -6.34 4.92 -1.55
C LEU A 253 -6.40 4.39 -0.11
N THR A 254 -6.86 5.24 0.80
CA THR A 254 -7.32 4.76 2.12
C THR A 254 -8.49 3.82 1.92
N LYS A 255 -8.77 2.93 2.89
CA LYS A 255 -9.94 2.03 2.82
C LYS A 255 -11.23 2.82 2.61
N LYS A 256 -11.37 4.00 3.23
CA LYS A 256 -12.50 4.92 3.00
C LYS A 256 -12.61 5.36 1.54
N GLN A 257 -11.51 5.85 0.97
CA GLN A 257 -11.48 6.33 -0.41
C GLN A 257 -11.70 5.20 -1.42
N PHE A 258 -11.13 4.02 -1.17
CA PHE A 258 -11.35 2.83 -1.98
C PHE A 258 -12.84 2.47 -2.05
N ARG A 259 -13.57 2.52 -0.93
CA ARG A 259 -15.04 2.30 -0.95
C ARG A 259 -15.77 3.34 -1.78
N ALA A 260 -15.44 4.61 -1.60
CA ALA A 260 -16.06 5.68 -2.38
C ALA A 260 -15.84 5.47 -3.89
N ALA A 261 -14.63 5.06 -4.29
CA ALA A 261 -14.31 4.74 -5.68
C ALA A 261 -15.12 3.54 -6.21
N VAL A 262 -15.28 2.46 -5.43
CA VAL A 262 -16.11 1.31 -5.82
C VAL A 262 -17.59 1.71 -5.94
N GLU A 263 -18.13 2.46 -4.98
CA GLU A 263 -19.52 2.94 -5.03
C GLU A 263 -19.77 3.86 -6.24
N GLN A 264 -18.83 4.76 -6.54
CA GLN A 264 -18.89 5.62 -7.71
C GLN A 264 -18.82 4.81 -9.02
N PHE A 265 -17.96 3.78 -9.08
CA PHE A 265 -17.90 2.87 -10.21
C PHE A 265 -19.24 2.14 -10.42
N VAL A 266 -19.81 1.58 -9.34
CA VAL A 266 -21.10 0.87 -9.39
C VAL A 266 -22.24 1.79 -9.80
N ALA A 267 -22.23 3.07 -9.38
CA ALA A 267 -23.24 4.04 -9.76
C ALA A 267 -23.34 4.24 -11.29
N ASN A 268 -22.28 3.92 -12.04
CA ASN A 268 -22.22 4.03 -13.50
C ASN A 268 -22.51 2.71 -14.24
N LEU A 269 -22.85 1.62 -13.53
CA LEU A 269 -23.16 0.33 -14.14
C LEU A 269 -24.62 0.22 -14.61
N PRO A 270 -24.96 -0.75 -15.48
CA PRO A 270 -26.35 -1.10 -15.77
C PRO A 270 -27.13 -1.51 -14.51
N ALA A 271 -28.46 -1.33 -14.54
CA ALA A 271 -29.33 -1.58 -13.39
C ALA A 271 -29.20 -3.01 -12.82
N ASP A 272 -29.10 -4.02 -13.69
CA ASP A 272 -28.92 -5.42 -13.29
C ASP A 272 -27.60 -5.63 -12.52
N ASN A 273 -26.50 -5.00 -12.96
CA ASN A 273 -25.22 -5.07 -12.28
C ASN A 273 -25.23 -4.33 -10.94
N LYS A 274 -25.96 -3.21 -10.82
CA LYS A 274 -26.16 -2.52 -9.54
C LYS A 274 -26.90 -3.42 -8.54
N LYS A 275 -27.92 -4.15 -8.99
CA LYS A 275 -28.65 -5.13 -8.16
C LYS A 275 -27.73 -6.26 -7.69
N LEU A 276 -26.96 -6.85 -8.61
CA LEU A 276 -25.98 -7.88 -8.27
C LEU A 276 -24.91 -7.36 -7.29
N TYR A 277 -24.51 -6.09 -7.41
CA TYR A 277 -23.60 -5.48 -6.44
C TYR A 277 -24.25 -5.35 -5.07
N ALA A 278 -25.51 -4.91 -4.97
CA ALA A 278 -26.22 -4.83 -3.69
C ALA A 278 -26.36 -6.20 -3.00
N GLU A 279 -26.64 -7.26 -3.77
CA GLU A 279 -26.67 -8.65 -3.27
C GLU A 279 -25.28 -9.11 -2.80
N TRP A 280 -24.25 -8.86 -3.63
CA TRP A 280 -22.86 -9.16 -3.29
C TRP A 280 -22.44 -8.45 -2.01
N LYS A 281 -22.75 -7.15 -1.91
CA LYS A 281 -22.52 -6.32 -0.72
C LYS A 281 -23.19 -6.98 0.48
N THR A 282 -24.51 -7.16 0.47
CA THR A 282 -25.26 -7.80 1.57
C THR A 282 -24.67 -9.15 2.01
N LYS A 283 -24.29 -10.01 1.05
CA LYS A 283 -23.67 -11.31 1.34
C LYS A 283 -22.33 -11.18 2.06
N HIS A 284 -21.50 -10.24 1.62
CA HIS A 284 -20.28 -9.94 2.33
C HIS A 284 -20.57 -9.44 3.75
N GLU A 285 -21.69 -8.73 3.99
CA GLU A 285 -22.01 -8.14 5.30
C GLU A 285 -22.25 -9.21 6.32
N ASN A 286 -23.02 -10.20 5.91
CA ASN A 286 -23.30 -11.36 6.73
C ASN A 286 -22.02 -12.14 7.02
N LYS A 287 -21.16 -12.38 6.00
CA LYS A 287 -19.86 -13.04 6.23
C LYS A 287 -18.96 -12.29 7.19
N HIS A 288 -18.99 -10.95 7.16
CA HIS A 288 -18.19 -10.16 8.08
C HIS A 288 -18.74 -10.24 9.51
N LYS A 289 -20.06 -10.14 9.70
CA LYS A 289 -20.69 -10.36 11.01
C LYS A 289 -20.37 -11.75 11.57
N GLU A 290 -20.44 -12.79 10.73
CA GLU A 290 -20.04 -14.15 11.08
C GLU A 290 -18.57 -14.23 11.49
N PHE A 291 -17.68 -13.56 10.74
CA PHE A 291 -16.27 -13.47 11.06
C PHE A 291 -16.03 -12.79 12.41
N ASP A 292 -16.69 -11.67 12.67
CA ASP A 292 -16.55 -10.93 13.93
C ASP A 292 -17.05 -11.74 15.13
N ALA A 293 -18.17 -12.46 14.98
CA ALA A 293 -18.65 -13.38 16.01
C ALA A 293 -17.66 -14.53 16.27
N ALA A 294 -17.13 -15.14 15.21
CA ALA A 294 -16.13 -16.20 15.32
C ALA A 294 -14.81 -15.69 15.92
N PHE A 295 -14.38 -14.48 15.54
CA PHE A 295 -13.20 -13.81 16.08
C PHE A 295 -13.35 -13.57 17.57
N ASN A 296 -14.45 -12.95 18.01
CA ASN A 296 -14.73 -12.67 19.42
C ASN A 296 -14.78 -13.95 20.26
N THR A 297 -15.36 -15.02 19.71
CA THR A 297 -15.40 -16.33 20.36
C THR A 297 -13.99 -16.92 20.53
N LYS A 298 -13.15 -16.85 19.49
CA LYS A 298 -11.78 -17.38 19.55
C LYS A 298 -10.88 -16.59 20.49
N ILE A 299 -10.98 -15.27 20.53
CA ILE A 299 -10.11 -14.46 21.39
C ILE A 299 -10.45 -14.65 22.88
N ALA A 300 -11.70 -14.93 23.23
CA ALA A 300 -12.11 -15.09 24.63
C ALA A 300 -11.37 -16.22 25.37
N GLY A 301 -10.88 -17.22 24.64
CA GLY A 301 -10.11 -18.34 25.20
C GLY A 301 -8.59 -18.11 25.27
N LEU A 302 -8.08 -16.95 24.86
CA LEU A 302 -6.64 -16.67 24.85
C LEU A 302 -6.17 -16.02 26.14
N SER A 303 -4.85 -15.94 26.33
CA SER A 303 -4.24 -15.15 27.40
C SER A 303 -4.61 -13.65 27.29
N LYS A 304 -4.53 -12.92 28.41
CA LYS A 304 -4.88 -11.47 28.45
C LYS A 304 -4.07 -10.67 27.42
N ASP A 305 -2.77 -10.91 27.35
CA ASP A 305 -1.87 -10.23 26.41
C ASP A 305 -2.24 -10.54 24.94
N ALA A 306 -2.63 -11.79 24.65
CA ALA A 306 -3.10 -12.19 23.33
C ALA A 306 -4.46 -11.56 22.98
N GLN A 307 -5.37 -11.45 23.93
CA GLN A 307 -6.64 -10.74 23.76
C GLN A 307 -6.42 -9.26 23.45
N GLU A 308 -5.53 -8.59 24.19
CA GLU A 308 -5.20 -7.19 23.97
C GLU A 308 -4.58 -6.97 22.58
N LEU A 309 -3.62 -7.81 22.19
CA LEU A 309 -3.01 -7.74 20.87
C LEU A 309 -4.04 -8.00 19.76
N ALA A 310 -4.93 -8.98 19.93
CA ALA A 310 -5.99 -9.26 18.98
C ALA A 310 -6.94 -8.06 18.81
N LYS A 311 -7.33 -7.42 19.92
CA LYS A 311 -8.15 -6.19 19.90
C LYS A 311 -7.46 -5.04 19.19
N LYS A 312 -6.16 -4.83 19.42
CA LYS A 312 -5.35 -3.82 18.69
C LYS A 312 -5.33 -4.09 17.19
N ILE A 313 -5.11 -5.34 16.78
CA ILE A 313 -5.14 -5.75 15.37
C ILE A 313 -6.53 -5.50 14.77
N LYS A 314 -7.62 -5.84 15.48
CA LYS A 314 -8.99 -5.56 15.04
C LYS A 314 -9.22 -4.06 14.84
N GLY A 315 -8.76 -3.22 15.78
CA GLY A 315 -8.86 -1.77 15.66
C GLY A 315 -8.15 -1.21 14.43
N ILE A 316 -6.98 -1.74 14.06
CA ILE A 316 -6.29 -1.35 12.81
C ILE A 316 -7.11 -1.78 11.58
N HIS A 317 -7.68 -2.99 11.59
CA HIS A 317 -8.57 -3.47 10.53
C HIS A 317 -9.84 -2.60 10.36
N GLU A 318 -10.36 -2.05 11.46
CA GLU A 318 -11.53 -1.18 11.45
C GLU A 318 -11.20 0.26 11.06
N ASN A 319 -9.95 0.71 11.22
CA ASN A 319 -9.53 2.07 10.89
C ASN A 319 -9.57 2.32 9.37
N LEU A 320 -10.51 3.14 8.91
CA LEU A 320 -10.74 3.40 7.49
C LEU A 320 -9.78 4.38 6.84
N ASP A 321 -9.08 5.15 7.65
CA ASP A 321 -8.20 6.20 7.18
C ASP A 321 -6.82 5.64 6.80
N LEU A 322 -6.59 4.34 7.04
CA LEU A 322 -5.41 3.62 6.58
C LEU A 322 -5.59 3.11 5.15
N THR A 323 -4.51 3.18 4.37
CA THR A 323 -4.30 2.37 3.18
C THR A 323 -4.10 0.90 3.56
N ARG A 324 -4.22 -0.02 2.58
CA ARG A 324 -3.96 -1.45 2.81
C ARG A 324 -2.51 -1.73 3.20
N SER A 325 -1.57 -0.95 2.65
CA SER A 325 -0.14 -1.08 2.96
C SER A 325 0.17 -0.68 4.40
N GLU A 326 -0.41 0.44 4.85
CA GLU A 326 -0.26 0.91 6.24
C GLU A 326 -0.88 -0.06 7.24
N GLU A 327 -2.08 -0.56 6.97
CA GLU A 327 -2.71 -1.61 7.78
C GLU A 327 -1.80 -2.82 7.94
N ARG A 328 -1.28 -3.36 6.83
CA ARG A 328 -0.38 -4.52 6.84
C ARG A 328 0.87 -4.25 7.65
N THR A 329 1.48 -3.07 7.46
CA THR A 329 2.68 -2.64 8.17
C THR A 329 2.45 -2.53 9.67
N GLN A 330 1.36 -1.88 10.09
CA GLN A 330 1.02 -1.73 11.51
C GLN A 330 0.71 -3.07 12.17
N ILE A 331 -0.06 -3.95 11.51
CA ILE A 331 -0.34 -5.30 12.01
C ILE A 331 0.95 -6.12 12.12
N GLN A 332 1.83 -6.03 11.12
CA GLN A 332 3.11 -6.75 11.14
C GLN A 332 4.01 -6.27 12.29
N ALA A 333 4.12 -4.96 12.50
CA ALA A 333 4.89 -4.38 13.59
C ALA A 333 4.34 -4.83 14.96
N LEU A 334 3.01 -4.78 15.17
CA LEU A 334 2.36 -5.27 16.38
C LEU A 334 2.65 -6.76 16.62
N ARG A 335 2.59 -7.58 15.57
CA ARG A 335 2.89 -9.01 15.68
C ARG A 335 4.36 -9.23 16.01
N GLN A 336 5.30 -8.52 15.40
CA GLN A 336 6.73 -8.69 15.64
C GLN A 336 7.16 -8.25 17.04
N ALA A 337 6.54 -7.20 17.58
CA ALA A 337 6.80 -6.73 18.93
C ALA A 337 6.27 -7.67 20.03
N ALA A 338 5.35 -8.58 19.69
CA ALA A 338 4.72 -9.47 20.65
C ALA A 338 5.59 -10.69 20.98
N PRO A 339 5.58 -11.17 22.25
CA PRO A 339 6.25 -12.40 22.64
C PRO A 339 5.81 -13.62 21.82
N ASP A 340 6.71 -14.59 21.65
CA ASP A 340 6.46 -15.81 20.87
C ASP A 340 5.27 -16.62 21.34
N SER A 341 5.04 -16.68 22.66
CA SER A 341 3.87 -17.33 23.27
C SER A 341 2.57 -16.71 22.76
N VAL A 342 2.48 -15.38 22.84
CA VAL A 342 1.33 -14.60 22.36
C VAL A 342 1.14 -14.76 20.84
N ARG A 343 2.22 -14.72 20.06
CA ARG A 343 2.17 -14.93 18.61
C ARG A 343 1.64 -16.31 18.25
N LYS A 344 2.00 -17.36 19.01
CA LYS A 344 1.54 -18.74 18.79
C LYS A 344 0.06 -18.88 19.09
N GLU A 345 -0.44 -18.29 20.18
CA GLU A 345 -1.86 -18.26 20.51
C GLU A 345 -2.71 -17.64 19.38
N LEU A 346 -2.19 -16.58 18.75
CA LEU A 346 -2.89 -15.90 17.66
C LEU A 346 -2.87 -16.62 16.30
N ARG A 347 -2.05 -17.68 16.10
CA ARG A 347 -1.91 -18.36 14.79
C ARG A 347 -3.21 -18.99 14.27
N GLY A 348 -4.21 -19.25 15.12
CA GLY A 348 -5.51 -19.83 14.74
C GLY A 348 -6.69 -18.87 14.77
N VAL A 349 -6.48 -17.62 15.20
CA VAL A 349 -7.56 -16.64 15.39
C VAL A 349 -8.03 -16.10 14.04
N PHE A 350 -7.09 -15.68 13.19
CA PHE A 350 -7.37 -15.10 11.89
C PHE A 350 -7.46 -16.21 10.81
N PRO A 351 -8.62 -16.38 10.14
CA PRO A 351 -8.79 -17.31 9.04
C PRO A 351 -7.91 -16.89 7.86
N GLY A 352 -7.14 -17.81 7.31
CA GLY A 352 -6.35 -17.58 6.09
C GLY A 352 -4.83 -17.58 6.25
N HIS A 353 -4.30 -17.84 7.44
CA HIS A 353 -2.86 -18.12 7.64
C HIS A 353 -2.61 -19.53 8.16
N GLY A 354 -3.56 -20.45 7.92
CA GLY A 354 -3.24 -21.85 8.02
C GLY A 354 -2.08 -22.06 7.07
N HIS A 355 -0.87 -22.22 7.62
CA HIS A 355 0.27 -22.69 6.86
C HIS A 355 -0.27 -23.86 6.08
N HIS A 356 -0.42 -23.69 4.77
CA HIS A 356 -0.53 -24.82 3.87
C HIS A 356 0.71 -25.60 4.22
N GLY A 357 0.52 -26.62 5.07
CA GLY A 357 1.58 -27.47 5.50
C GLY A 357 2.08 -28.00 4.19
N HIS A 358 3.20 -27.46 3.74
CA HIS A 358 4.10 -28.19 2.87
C HIS A 358 4.51 -29.36 3.74
N HIS A 359 3.62 -30.35 3.83
CA HIS A 359 3.94 -31.73 4.13
C HIS A 359 4.94 -32.07 3.04
N ARG A 360 6.19 -31.74 3.34
CA ARG A 360 7.37 -32.20 2.64
C ARG A 360 7.49 -33.68 3.02
N ASN A 361 6.47 -34.46 2.66
CA ASN A 361 6.42 -35.91 2.80
C ASN A 361 7.19 -36.47 1.61
N GLY A 362 8.46 -36.07 1.54
CA GLY A 362 9.48 -36.56 0.64
C GLY A 362 10.52 -37.28 1.48
N GLN A 363 10.09 -38.19 2.37
CA GLN A 363 10.94 -39.31 2.72
C GLN A 363 11.14 -40.11 1.43
N ARG A 364 12.20 -39.76 0.70
CA ARG A 364 12.82 -40.64 -0.29
C ARG A 364 13.07 -41.96 0.41
N LYS A 365 12.27 -42.98 0.08
CA LYS A 365 12.61 -44.37 0.36
C LYS A 365 13.97 -44.61 -0.31
N VAL A 366 15.02 -44.72 0.51
CA VAL A 366 16.32 -45.20 0.05
C VAL A 366 16.13 -46.68 -0.24
N SER A 367 15.97 -47.03 -1.51
CA SER A 367 16.00 -48.42 -1.95
C SER A 367 17.39 -48.99 -1.64
N LYS A 368 17.43 -49.98 -0.74
CA LYS A 368 18.59 -50.85 -0.55
C LYS A 368 18.95 -51.48 -1.89
N ALA A 369 20.21 -51.37 -2.30
CA ALA A 369 20.77 -52.16 -3.39
C ALA A 369 20.83 -53.65 -2.99
N PRO A 370 20.51 -54.59 -3.90
CA PRO A 370 20.78 -56.00 -3.68
C PRO A 370 22.28 -56.30 -3.87
N ASN A 371 22.81 -57.17 -2.99
CA ASN A 371 24.13 -57.79 -3.11
C ASN A 371 24.08 -59.00 -4.03
#